data_AF-A0A8T4J299-F1
#
_entry.id   AF-A0A8T4J299-F1
#
_cell.length_a   1.000
_cell.length_b   1.000
_cell.length_c   1.000
_cell.angle_alpha   90.00
_cell.angle_beta   90.00
_cell.angle_gamma   90.00
#
_symmetry.space_group_name_H-M   'P 1'
#
loop_
_entity.id
_entity.type
_entity.pdbx_description
1 polymer ?
#
loop_
_entity_poly.entity_id
_entity_poly.type
_entity_poly.pdbx_seq_one_letter_code
_entity_poly.pdbx_strand_id
1 'polypeptide(L)'
;MTTDKAAELLAAVRAVESGERSAASFFAEPEQAQRRAARPPARAAGPGPASGPGPGPDAGGAAPGPRTVPDAVRAVLAEGGAPEELAARVVETLGEQADELLRTDPWQLLAVPGVRPEQADGFARALLGDDCGPDDERRAQALVGWLLERAALAGHTVLEPAALAKSLAQHSVPDAEEAVRSAVDAGAVLVFEDALDALGGAGTGAPVPSQAAPAGEGEPGEGEEERPVRLLMGLDRYALAEESLADGLARVTSTFTPPPEHAEDEENEDAPGADADAEAAPDADAGAPAAPVVDRAAWEAAAS
;
A
#
# COMPACT_ATOMS: atom_id res chain seq x y z
N MET A 1 34.85 18.70 -35.47
CA MET A 1 33.46 18.18 -35.43
C MET A 1 33.00 17.88 -34.00
N THR A 2 33.63 16.94 -33.27
CA THR A 2 33.24 16.64 -31.87
C THR A 2 33.79 17.67 -30.86
N THR A 3 35.06 18.08 -31.02
CA THR A 3 35.71 19.06 -30.13
C THR A 3 35.03 20.44 -30.16
N ASP A 4 34.54 20.86 -31.33
CA ASP A 4 33.84 22.14 -31.49
C ASP A 4 32.52 22.17 -30.71
N LYS A 5 31.73 21.09 -30.77
CA LYS A 5 30.48 20.96 -29.99
C LYS A 5 30.73 20.96 -28.49
N ALA A 6 31.82 20.33 -28.03
CA ALA A 6 32.18 20.36 -26.61
C ALA A 6 32.56 21.78 -26.15
N ALA A 7 33.28 22.55 -26.98
CA ALA A 7 33.59 23.95 -26.69
C ALA A 7 32.33 24.84 -26.69
N GLU A 8 31.40 24.60 -27.62
CA GLU A 8 30.13 25.31 -27.72
C GLU A 8 29.24 25.09 -26.49
N LEU A 9 29.16 23.85 -25.98
CA LEU A 9 28.43 23.52 -24.75
C LEU A 9 29.04 24.18 -23.51
N LEU A 10 30.38 24.18 -23.37
CA LEU A 10 31.05 24.85 -22.25
C LEU A 10 30.87 26.38 -22.29
N ALA A 11 30.81 26.98 -23.48
CA ALA A 11 30.48 28.40 -23.64
C ALA A 11 29.01 28.69 -23.28
N ALA A 12 28.08 27.79 -23.61
CA ALA A 12 26.68 27.91 -23.24
C ALA A 12 26.46 27.84 -21.72
N VAL A 13 27.13 26.89 -21.02
CA VAL A 13 27.07 26.77 -19.55
C VAL A 13 27.58 28.06 -18.87
N ARG A 14 28.75 28.57 -19.30
CA ARG A 14 29.32 29.81 -18.74
C ARG A 14 28.40 31.02 -18.91
N ALA A 15 27.66 31.10 -20.02
CA ALA A 15 26.70 32.18 -20.26
C ALA A 15 25.46 32.09 -19.34
N VAL A 16 25.13 30.90 -18.83
CA VAL A 16 24.06 30.72 -17.82
C VAL A 16 24.59 31.07 -16.43
N GLU A 17 25.80 30.61 -16.07
CA GLU A 17 26.43 30.92 -14.78
C GLU A 17 26.73 32.41 -14.59
N SER A 18 27.04 33.15 -15.67
CA SER A 18 27.23 34.61 -15.64
C SER A 18 25.93 35.41 -15.63
N GLY A 19 24.77 34.77 -15.79
CA GLY A 19 23.46 35.43 -15.90
C GLY A 19 23.21 36.13 -17.24
N GLU A 20 24.12 36.00 -18.22
CA GLU A 20 23.96 36.55 -19.58
C GLU A 20 22.87 35.82 -20.39
N ARG A 21 22.54 34.58 -20.02
CA ARG A 21 21.39 33.81 -20.52
C ARG A 21 20.62 33.16 -19.37
N SER A 22 19.30 33.33 -19.37
CA SER A 22 18.43 32.61 -18.44
C SER A 22 18.31 31.13 -18.85
N ALA A 23 18.51 30.22 -17.89
CA ALA A 23 18.35 28.77 -18.08
C ALA A 23 16.94 28.39 -18.60
N ALA A 24 15.92 29.19 -18.28
CA ALA A 24 14.55 28.98 -18.75
C ALA A 24 14.41 29.02 -20.30
N SER A 25 15.36 29.62 -21.02
CA SER A 25 15.35 29.68 -22.49
C SER A 25 15.63 28.34 -23.19
N PHE A 26 16.10 27.32 -22.46
CA PHE A 26 16.28 25.96 -23.00
C PHE A 26 15.04 25.07 -22.88
N PHE A 27 14.07 25.44 -22.04
CA PHE A 27 12.85 24.66 -21.75
C PHE A 27 11.56 25.34 -22.24
N ALA A 28 11.68 26.46 -22.96
CA ALA A 28 10.54 27.22 -23.47
C ALA A 28 10.20 26.85 -24.92
N GLU A 29 9.24 25.94 -25.08
CA GLU A 29 8.51 25.74 -26.35
C GLU A 29 7.68 27.00 -26.69
N PRO A 30 7.51 27.41 -27.96
CA PRO A 30 6.97 28.73 -28.30
C PRO A 30 5.52 28.97 -27.82
N GLU A 31 5.39 29.91 -26.90
CA GLU A 31 4.14 30.30 -26.23
C GLU A 31 3.07 30.81 -27.21
N GLN A 32 1.95 30.09 -27.33
CA GLN A 32 0.82 30.49 -28.19
C GLN A 32 0.03 31.67 -27.60
N ALA A 33 0.32 32.86 -28.12
CA ALA A 33 -0.64 33.93 -28.41
C ALA A 33 -1.76 34.21 -27.38
N GLN A 34 -1.38 34.93 -26.32
CA GLN A 34 -2.17 35.92 -25.59
C GLN A 34 -3.61 36.19 -26.12
N ARG A 35 -4.64 35.71 -25.43
CA ARG A 35 -6.01 36.24 -25.52
C ARG A 35 -6.37 37.03 -24.26
N ARG A 36 -6.08 38.34 -24.28
CA ARG A 36 -6.54 39.30 -23.27
C ARG A 36 -8.07 39.42 -23.30
N ALA A 37 -8.77 38.80 -22.36
CA ALA A 37 -10.14 39.17 -22.01
C ALA A 37 -10.10 40.35 -21.02
N ALA A 38 -10.80 41.44 -21.33
CA ALA A 38 -10.79 42.64 -20.50
C ALA A 38 -11.66 42.49 -19.24
N ARG A 39 -11.08 42.74 -18.06
CA ARG A 39 -11.79 42.78 -16.78
C ARG A 39 -12.34 44.20 -16.52
N PRO A 40 -13.64 44.41 -16.27
CA PRO A 40 -14.17 45.71 -15.88
C PRO A 40 -13.74 46.09 -14.44
N PRO A 41 -13.68 47.40 -14.11
CA PRO A 41 -13.11 47.86 -12.84
C PRO A 41 -14.04 47.60 -11.64
N ALA A 42 -13.43 47.29 -10.49
CA ALA A 42 -14.12 47.04 -9.24
C ALA A 42 -14.77 48.32 -8.68
N ARG A 43 -15.99 48.19 -8.15
CA ARG A 43 -16.60 49.19 -7.24
C ARG A 43 -16.12 48.93 -5.82
N ALA A 44 -15.65 49.97 -5.15
CA ALA A 44 -15.40 49.93 -3.71
C ALA A 44 -16.73 49.80 -2.94
N ALA A 45 -16.75 48.92 -1.94
CA ALA A 45 -17.79 48.83 -0.91
C ALA A 45 -17.09 48.87 0.46
N GLY A 46 -17.68 49.60 1.41
CA GLY A 46 -17.07 49.90 2.71
C GLY A 46 -17.11 48.75 3.73
N PRO A 47 -16.60 48.97 4.95
CA PRO A 47 -16.52 47.95 5.98
C PRO A 47 -17.91 47.57 6.53
N GLY A 48 -18.27 46.30 6.40
CA GLY A 48 -19.40 45.67 7.10
C GLY A 48 -18.94 44.93 8.37
N PRO A 49 -19.85 44.65 9.32
CA PRO A 49 -19.49 44.10 10.64
C PRO A 49 -19.11 42.61 10.57
N ALA A 50 -18.34 42.18 11.58
CA ALA A 50 -17.83 40.81 11.69
C ALA A 50 -18.95 39.75 11.73
N SER A 51 -18.79 38.70 10.93
CA SER A 51 -19.52 37.43 11.11
C SER A 51 -18.74 36.53 12.08
N GLY A 52 -19.47 35.79 12.92
CA GLY A 52 -18.90 34.87 13.90
C GLY A 52 -18.26 33.61 13.28
N PRO A 53 -17.72 32.71 14.12
CA PRO A 53 -17.07 31.50 13.64
C PRO A 53 -18.05 30.63 12.84
N GLY A 54 -17.65 30.29 11.61
CA GLY A 54 -18.40 29.34 10.79
C GLY A 54 -18.33 27.92 11.36
N PRO A 55 -19.24 27.02 10.96
CA PRO A 55 -19.11 25.60 11.26
C PRO A 55 -17.78 25.06 10.71
N GLY A 56 -17.19 24.10 11.42
CA GLY A 56 -15.97 23.41 10.97
C GLY A 56 -16.20 22.62 9.67
N PRO A 57 -15.11 22.14 9.03
CA PRO A 57 -15.22 21.36 7.80
C PRO A 57 -16.10 20.13 8.01
N ASP A 58 -16.96 19.87 7.02
CA ASP A 58 -17.98 18.84 7.10
C ASP A 58 -17.38 17.45 7.34
N ALA A 59 -17.55 16.92 8.56
CA ALA A 59 -17.46 15.48 8.85
C ALA A 59 -18.70 14.73 8.30
N GLY A 60 -19.16 15.14 7.12
CA GLY A 60 -20.31 14.60 6.40
C GLY A 60 -19.82 13.75 5.24
N GLY A 61 -19.34 12.55 5.55
CA GLY A 61 -19.09 11.51 4.55
C GLY A 61 -20.39 11.12 3.87
N ALA A 62 -20.78 11.86 2.83
CA ALA A 62 -21.92 11.54 2.01
C ALA A 62 -21.66 10.18 1.36
N ALA A 63 -22.39 9.16 1.82
CA ALA A 63 -22.30 7.82 1.24
C ALA A 63 -22.50 7.96 -0.28
N PRO A 64 -21.56 7.45 -1.11
CA PRO A 64 -21.68 7.60 -2.55
C PRO A 64 -22.99 6.99 -3.01
N GLY A 65 -23.76 7.75 -3.77
CA GLY A 65 -24.98 7.25 -4.41
C GLY A 65 -24.66 6.08 -5.35
N PRO A 66 -25.67 5.33 -5.82
CA PRO A 66 -25.47 4.18 -6.69
C PRO A 66 -24.66 4.58 -7.93
N ARG A 67 -23.39 4.16 -7.96
CA ARG A 67 -22.44 4.55 -9.01
C ARG A 67 -22.86 3.85 -10.30
N THR A 68 -23.25 4.63 -11.30
CA THR A 68 -23.63 4.10 -12.60
C THR A 68 -22.40 3.50 -13.29
N VAL A 69 -22.41 2.19 -13.52
CA VAL A 69 -21.35 1.48 -14.24
C VAL A 69 -21.26 1.98 -15.69
N PRO A 70 -20.11 2.52 -16.14
CA PRO A 70 -19.94 2.97 -17.52
C PRO A 70 -20.03 1.82 -18.53
N ASP A 71 -20.63 2.08 -19.69
CA ASP A 71 -20.72 1.09 -20.78
C ASP A 71 -19.35 0.62 -21.27
N ALA A 72 -18.33 1.48 -21.19
CA ALA A 72 -16.96 1.14 -21.57
C ALA A 72 -16.31 0.08 -20.66
N VAL A 73 -16.70 0.04 -19.38
CA VAL A 73 -16.29 -1.00 -18.42
C VAL A 73 -17.01 -2.31 -18.71
N ARG A 74 -18.31 -2.26 -19.04
CA ARG A 74 -19.06 -3.46 -19.50
C ARG A 74 -18.44 -4.03 -20.79
N ALA A 75 -18.03 -3.16 -21.71
CA ALA A 75 -17.40 -3.55 -22.97
C ALA A 75 -16.06 -4.25 -22.75
N VAL A 76 -15.14 -3.72 -21.93
CA VAL A 76 -13.84 -4.38 -21.69
C VAL A 76 -14.01 -5.71 -20.93
N LEU A 77 -14.97 -5.79 -20.00
CA LEU A 77 -15.27 -7.05 -19.31
C LEU A 77 -15.80 -8.10 -20.27
N ALA A 78 -16.74 -7.75 -21.16
CA ALA A 78 -17.24 -8.66 -22.18
C ALA A 78 -16.15 -9.08 -23.20
N GLU A 79 -15.27 -8.16 -23.59
CA GLU A 79 -14.13 -8.40 -24.48
C GLU A 79 -13.15 -9.42 -23.87
N GLY A 80 -12.82 -9.26 -22.58
CA GLY A 80 -11.99 -10.21 -21.83
C GLY A 80 -12.74 -11.44 -21.29
N GLY A 81 -14.01 -11.65 -21.63
CA GLY A 81 -14.81 -12.80 -21.20
C GLY A 81 -15.19 -12.85 -19.71
N ALA A 82 -15.09 -11.72 -18.99
CA ALA A 82 -15.47 -11.59 -17.60
C ALA A 82 -16.99 -11.32 -17.42
N PRO A 83 -17.62 -11.89 -16.37
CA PRO A 83 -19.06 -11.72 -16.14
C PRO A 83 -19.47 -10.28 -15.80
N GLU A 84 -20.62 -9.85 -16.31
CA GLU A 84 -21.14 -8.47 -16.17
C GLU A 84 -21.42 -8.10 -14.70
N GLU A 85 -21.70 -9.08 -13.84
CA GLU A 85 -21.89 -8.89 -12.39
C GLU A 85 -20.62 -8.44 -11.66
N LEU A 86 -19.44 -8.52 -12.28
CA LEU A 86 -18.22 -7.89 -11.75
C LEU A 86 -18.20 -6.39 -11.95
N ALA A 87 -18.93 -5.84 -12.93
CA ALA A 87 -18.73 -4.47 -13.39
C ALA A 87 -18.97 -3.42 -12.29
N ALA A 88 -19.91 -3.65 -11.37
CA ALA A 88 -20.10 -2.79 -10.19
C ALA A 88 -18.87 -2.80 -9.27
N ARG A 89 -18.36 -3.98 -8.90
CA ARG A 89 -17.17 -4.15 -8.05
C ARG A 89 -15.91 -3.59 -8.72
N VAL A 90 -15.77 -3.78 -10.04
CA VAL A 90 -14.67 -3.21 -10.84
C VAL A 90 -14.64 -1.69 -10.73
N VAL A 91 -15.77 -1.01 -10.91
CA VAL A 91 -15.85 0.46 -10.77
C VAL A 91 -15.73 0.92 -9.31
N GLU A 92 -16.16 0.10 -8.35
CA GLU A 92 -15.94 0.37 -6.91
C GLU A 92 -14.47 0.28 -6.50
N THR A 93 -13.70 -0.65 -7.08
CA THR A 93 -12.29 -0.88 -6.75
C THR A 93 -11.33 -0.01 -7.57
N LEU A 94 -11.48 0.02 -8.90
CA LEU A 94 -10.56 0.69 -9.83
C LEU A 94 -11.02 2.12 -10.20
N GLY A 95 -12.19 2.54 -9.75
CA GLY A 95 -12.74 3.88 -10.00
C GLY A 95 -13.37 4.05 -11.38
N GLU A 96 -13.50 5.30 -11.82
CA GLU A 96 -14.26 5.67 -13.02
C GLU A 96 -13.51 5.32 -14.33
N GLN A 97 -12.18 5.38 -14.33
CA GLN A 97 -11.31 5.05 -15.47
C GLN A 97 -10.93 3.56 -15.54
N ALA A 98 -11.73 2.68 -14.93
CA ALA A 98 -11.42 1.26 -14.81
C ALA A 98 -11.21 0.56 -16.17
N ASP A 99 -11.84 1.03 -17.24
CA ASP A 99 -11.69 0.44 -18.58
C ASP A 99 -10.42 0.89 -19.32
N GLU A 100 -9.90 2.08 -19.04
CA GLU A 100 -8.58 2.51 -19.51
C GLU A 100 -7.47 1.74 -18.77
N LEU A 101 -7.63 1.56 -17.45
CA LEU A 101 -6.72 0.78 -16.62
C LEU A 101 -6.67 -0.69 -17.09
N LEU A 102 -7.82 -1.37 -17.21
CA LEU A 102 -7.89 -2.78 -17.60
C LEU A 102 -7.41 -3.07 -19.03
N ARG A 103 -7.43 -2.09 -19.95
CA ARG A 103 -6.82 -2.24 -21.28
C ARG A 103 -5.31 -2.02 -21.28
N THR A 104 -4.80 -1.23 -20.33
CA THR A 104 -3.36 -0.97 -20.18
C THR A 104 -2.68 -2.10 -19.41
N ASP A 105 -3.33 -2.56 -18.35
CA ASP A 105 -2.91 -3.67 -17.49
C ASP A 105 -4.15 -4.52 -17.11
N PRO A 106 -4.38 -5.64 -17.82
CA PRO A 106 -5.48 -6.55 -17.53
C PRO A 106 -5.42 -7.20 -16.14
N TRP A 107 -4.24 -7.28 -15.51
CA TRP A 107 -4.10 -7.91 -14.20
C TRP A 107 -4.51 -7.01 -13.03
N GLN A 108 -4.78 -5.73 -13.26
CA GLN A 108 -5.47 -4.86 -12.28
C GLN A 108 -6.83 -5.43 -11.84
N LEU A 109 -7.42 -6.35 -12.63
CA LEU A 109 -8.61 -7.10 -12.23
C LEU A 109 -8.41 -7.92 -10.94
N LEU A 110 -7.17 -8.28 -10.56
CA LEU A 110 -6.86 -8.97 -9.30
C LEU A 110 -7.07 -8.12 -8.04
N ALA A 111 -7.09 -6.79 -8.16
CA ALA A 111 -7.44 -5.93 -7.03
C ALA A 111 -8.93 -6.09 -6.64
N VAL A 112 -9.78 -6.57 -7.55
CA VAL A 112 -11.23 -6.67 -7.35
C VAL A 112 -11.57 -7.85 -6.42
N PRO A 113 -12.26 -7.63 -5.28
CA PRO A 113 -12.53 -8.68 -4.31
C PRO A 113 -13.26 -9.90 -4.89
N GLY A 114 -12.62 -11.07 -4.72
CA GLY A 114 -13.13 -12.37 -5.16
C GLY A 114 -12.66 -12.83 -6.54
N VAL A 115 -11.85 -12.04 -7.26
CA VAL A 115 -11.15 -12.50 -8.48
C VAL A 115 -9.94 -13.35 -8.09
N ARG A 116 -9.69 -14.42 -8.86
CA ARG A 116 -8.53 -15.32 -8.70
C ARG A 116 -7.45 -15.11 -9.78
N PRO A 117 -6.17 -15.45 -9.51
CA PRO A 117 -5.08 -15.42 -10.48
C PRO A 117 -5.45 -15.98 -11.85
N GLU A 118 -6.07 -17.16 -11.87
CA GLU A 118 -6.39 -17.90 -13.09
C GLU A 118 -7.48 -17.22 -13.92
N GLN A 119 -8.37 -16.46 -13.26
CA GLN A 119 -9.42 -15.67 -13.90
C GLN A 119 -8.85 -14.40 -14.53
N ALA A 120 -7.94 -13.71 -13.83
CA ALA A 120 -7.21 -12.58 -14.40
C ALA A 120 -6.27 -13.02 -15.54
N ASP A 121 -5.60 -14.17 -15.41
CA ASP A 121 -4.81 -14.77 -16.50
C ASP A 121 -5.68 -15.18 -17.68
N GLY A 122 -6.95 -15.55 -17.47
CA GLY A 122 -7.95 -15.75 -18.53
C GLY A 122 -8.33 -14.46 -19.24
N PHE A 123 -8.63 -13.42 -18.46
CA PHE A 123 -8.98 -12.08 -18.94
C PHE A 123 -7.83 -11.44 -19.73
N ALA A 124 -6.60 -11.52 -19.22
CA ALA A 124 -5.38 -11.04 -19.87
C ALA A 124 -5.14 -11.74 -21.22
N ARG A 125 -5.26 -13.08 -21.28
CA ARG A 125 -5.15 -13.83 -22.55
C ARG A 125 -6.25 -13.46 -23.56
N ALA A 126 -7.44 -13.12 -23.11
CA ALA A 126 -8.52 -12.70 -24.01
C ALA A 126 -8.28 -11.30 -24.61
N LEU A 127 -7.65 -10.37 -23.87
CA LEU A 127 -7.33 -9.02 -24.36
C LEU A 127 -5.98 -8.94 -25.11
N LEU A 128 -4.96 -9.66 -24.67
CA LEU A 128 -3.58 -9.57 -25.18
C LEU A 128 -3.21 -10.70 -26.15
N GLY A 129 -3.96 -11.81 -26.17
CA GLY A 129 -3.65 -12.96 -27.01
C GLY A 129 -2.29 -13.59 -26.69
N ASP A 130 -1.45 -13.71 -27.72
CA ASP A 130 -0.12 -14.34 -27.64
C ASP A 130 0.91 -13.50 -26.86
N ASP A 131 0.64 -12.21 -26.62
CA ASP A 131 1.52 -11.33 -25.82
C ASP A 131 1.40 -11.59 -24.29
N CYS A 132 0.52 -12.50 -23.86
CA CYS A 132 0.31 -12.85 -22.45
C CYS A 132 1.25 -13.97 -21.97
N GLY A 133 2.32 -13.60 -21.26
CA GLY A 133 3.29 -14.53 -20.66
C GLY A 133 3.18 -14.68 -19.12
N PRO A 134 3.65 -15.80 -18.53
CA PRO A 134 3.77 -15.93 -17.07
C PRO A 134 4.88 -15.04 -16.47
N ASP A 135 5.77 -14.54 -17.34
CA ASP A 135 6.89 -13.63 -17.13
C ASP A 135 6.52 -12.14 -17.30
N ASP A 136 5.25 -11.81 -17.56
CA ASP A 136 4.80 -10.41 -17.64
C ASP A 136 4.95 -9.71 -16.28
N GLU A 137 5.68 -8.59 -16.25
CA GLU A 137 5.94 -7.82 -15.03
C GLU A 137 4.65 -7.32 -14.37
N ARG A 138 3.62 -6.97 -15.16
CA ARG A 138 2.31 -6.52 -14.65
C ARG A 138 1.60 -7.65 -13.89
N ARG A 139 1.66 -8.86 -14.43
CA ARG A 139 1.15 -10.08 -13.78
C ARG A 139 1.84 -10.30 -12.43
N ALA A 140 3.16 -10.22 -12.40
CA ALA A 140 3.94 -10.43 -11.19
C ALA A 140 3.61 -9.37 -10.11
N GLN A 141 3.52 -8.10 -10.50
CA GLN A 141 3.17 -6.99 -9.60
C GLN A 141 1.75 -7.12 -9.04
N ALA A 142 0.76 -7.47 -9.87
CA ALA A 142 -0.61 -7.68 -9.44
C ALA A 142 -0.76 -8.90 -8.50
N LEU A 143 0.01 -9.98 -8.74
CA LEU A 143 0.09 -11.13 -7.85
C LEU A 143 0.68 -10.79 -6.48
N VAL A 144 1.70 -9.92 -6.41
CA VAL A 144 2.26 -9.44 -5.14
C VAL A 144 1.18 -8.75 -4.30
N GLY A 145 0.43 -7.82 -4.90
CA GLY A 145 -0.70 -7.16 -4.24
C GLY A 145 -1.74 -8.18 -3.75
N TRP A 146 -2.22 -9.05 -4.65
CA TRP A 146 -3.22 -10.08 -4.33
C TRP A 146 -2.81 -11.05 -3.22
N LEU A 147 -1.51 -11.42 -3.15
CA LEU A 147 -0.99 -12.28 -2.08
C LEU A 147 -0.98 -11.57 -0.72
N LEU A 148 -0.59 -10.29 -0.67
CA LEU A 148 -0.63 -9.49 0.56
C LEU A 148 -2.08 -9.22 1.01
N GLU A 149 -3.00 -8.98 0.08
CA GLU A 149 -4.45 -8.90 0.36
C GLU A 149 -4.99 -10.19 1.00
N ARG A 150 -4.65 -11.34 0.41
CA ARG A 150 -5.03 -12.65 0.93
C ARG A 150 -4.40 -12.94 2.30
N ALA A 151 -3.18 -12.45 2.56
CA ALA A 151 -2.53 -12.52 3.86
C ALA A 151 -3.27 -11.66 4.89
N ALA A 152 -3.67 -10.43 4.54
CA ALA A 152 -4.40 -9.55 5.43
C ALA A 152 -5.78 -10.10 5.80
N LEU A 153 -6.48 -10.76 4.87
CA LEU A 153 -7.71 -11.50 5.14
C LEU A 153 -7.52 -12.70 6.10
N ALA A 154 -6.29 -13.20 6.25
CA ALA A 154 -5.91 -14.22 7.24
C ALA A 154 -5.33 -13.62 8.53
N GLY A 155 -5.30 -12.29 8.68
CA GLY A 155 -4.74 -11.59 9.84
C GLY A 155 -3.25 -11.22 9.75
N HIS A 156 -2.61 -11.41 8.59
CA HIS A 156 -1.22 -11.02 8.35
C HIS A 156 -1.15 -9.75 7.49
N THR A 157 -0.94 -8.60 8.12
CA THR A 157 -0.79 -7.30 7.43
C THR A 157 0.57 -7.11 6.77
N VAL A 158 1.57 -7.89 7.18
CA VAL A 158 2.92 -7.97 6.60
C VAL A 158 3.39 -9.42 6.41
N LEU A 159 4.29 -9.64 5.46
CA LEU A 159 4.94 -10.94 5.19
C LEU A 159 6.46 -10.79 5.05
N GLU A 160 7.23 -11.85 5.36
CA GLU A 160 8.66 -11.89 5.04
C GLU A 160 8.90 -12.02 3.51
N PRO A 161 9.93 -11.37 2.92
CA PRO A 161 10.22 -11.42 1.49
C PRO A 161 10.31 -12.85 0.92
N ALA A 162 10.95 -13.77 1.66
CA ALA A 162 11.08 -15.16 1.26
C ALA A 162 9.74 -15.92 1.25
N ALA A 163 8.79 -15.57 2.13
CA ALA A 163 7.44 -16.15 2.15
C ALA A 163 6.60 -15.66 0.97
N LEU A 164 6.74 -14.38 0.62
CA LEU A 164 6.09 -13.77 -0.55
C LEU A 164 6.66 -14.36 -1.87
N ALA A 165 7.98 -14.40 -2.03
CA ALA A 165 8.65 -15.00 -3.19
C ALA A 165 8.28 -16.49 -3.36
N LYS A 166 8.29 -17.28 -2.27
CA LYS A 166 7.83 -18.67 -2.29
C LYS A 166 6.37 -18.80 -2.76
N SER A 167 5.53 -17.81 -2.48
CA SER A 167 4.11 -17.81 -2.90
C SER A 167 3.96 -17.42 -4.37
N LEU A 168 4.71 -16.43 -4.86
CA LEU A 168 4.78 -16.09 -6.29
C LEU A 168 5.26 -17.27 -7.16
N ALA A 169 6.26 -18.01 -6.68
CA ALA A 169 6.75 -19.21 -7.36
C ALA A 169 5.67 -20.30 -7.51
N GLN A 170 4.73 -20.41 -6.57
CA GLN A 170 3.58 -21.32 -6.68
C GLN A 170 2.58 -20.87 -7.77
N HIS A 171 2.53 -19.57 -8.09
CA HIS A 171 1.77 -19.00 -9.21
C HIS A 171 2.59 -18.89 -10.51
N SER A 172 3.66 -19.69 -10.63
CA SER A 172 4.53 -19.82 -11.82
C SER A 172 5.26 -18.55 -12.26
N VAL A 173 5.53 -17.62 -11.33
CA VAL A 173 6.41 -16.46 -11.59
C VAL A 173 7.86 -16.97 -11.70
N PRO A 174 8.59 -16.76 -12.83
CA PRO A 174 9.91 -17.37 -13.02
C PRO A 174 11.02 -16.84 -12.11
N ASP A 175 11.07 -15.52 -11.88
CA ASP A 175 11.97 -14.88 -10.91
C ASP A 175 11.15 -14.19 -9.83
N ALA A 176 10.80 -14.96 -8.81
CA ALA A 176 9.97 -14.51 -7.71
C ALA A 176 10.68 -13.53 -6.76
N GLU A 177 12.02 -13.52 -6.72
CA GLU A 177 12.78 -12.60 -5.87
C GLU A 177 12.99 -11.24 -6.54
N GLU A 178 13.22 -11.21 -7.86
CA GLU A 178 13.16 -9.99 -8.67
C GLU A 178 11.74 -9.39 -8.64
N ALA A 179 10.68 -10.20 -8.80
CA ALA A 179 9.30 -9.73 -8.74
C ALA A 179 8.96 -8.99 -7.42
N VAL A 180 9.47 -9.47 -6.27
CA VAL A 180 9.31 -8.77 -4.98
C VAL A 180 10.09 -7.45 -4.96
N ARG A 181 11.32 -7.42 -5.49
CA ARG A 181 12.14 -6.20 -5.57
C ARG A 181 11.51 -5.15 -6.49
N SER A 182 11.09 -5.53 -7.69
CA SER A 182 10.37 -4.65 -8.62
C SER A 182 9.06 -4.09 -8.04
N ALA A 183 8.34 -4.87 -7.22
CA ALA A 183 7.14 -4.38 -6.55
C ALA A 183 7.43 -3.32 -5.46
N VAL A 184 8.58 -3.41 -4.79
CA VAL A 184 9.07 -2.37 -3.86
C VAL A 184 9.55 -1.14 -4.63
N ASP A 185 10.35 -1.32 -5.69
CA ASP A 185 10.86 -0.22 -6.51
C ASP A 185 9.74 0.56 -7.22
N ALA A 186 8.65 -0.12 -7.59
CA ALA A 186 7.43 0.49 -8.13
C ALA A 186 6.52 1.11 -7.06
N GLY A 187 6.86 1.02 -5.77
CA GLY A 187 6.08 1.56 -4.65
C GLY A 187 4.76 0.84 -4.38
N ALA A 188 4.55 -0.37 -4.91
CA ALA A 188 3.35 -1.18 -4.67
C ALA A 188 3.39 -1.91 -3.31
N VAL A 189 4.57 -2.02 -2.70
CA VAL A 189 4.83 -2.66 -1.40
C VAL A 189 5.75 -1.78 -0.59
N LEU A 190 5.45 -1.62 0.70
CA LEU A 190 6.30 -0.95 1.68
C LEU A 190 7.17 -1.97 2.42
N VAL A 191 8.41 -1.59 2.70
CA VAL A 191 9.37 -2.37 3.51
C VAL A 191 9.38 -1.84 4.94
N PHE A 192 9.31 -2.74 5.90
CA PHE A 192 9.42 -2.46 7.33
C PHE A 192 10.59 -3.24 7.91
N GLU A 193 11.30 -2.61 8.86
CA GLU A 193 12.41 -3.23 9.59
C GLU A 193 11.96 -3.55 11.02
N ASP A 194 11.93 -4.84 11.34
CA ASP A 194 11.66 -5.35 12.69
C ASP A 194 12.98 -5.71 13.36
N ALA A 195 13.42 -4.86 14.30
CA ALA A 195 14.65 -5.08 15.05
C ALA A 195 14.46 -6.21 16.06
N LEU A 196 15.08 -7.37 15.81
CA LEU A 196 14.79 -8.62 16.54
C LEU A 196 15.03 -8.54 18.07
N ASP A 197 15.87 -7.62 18.53
CA ASP A 197 16.09 -7.36 19.97
C ASP A 197 14.86 -6.78 20.70
N ALA A 198 13.95 -6.09 19.99
CA ALA A 198 12.76 -5.49 20.59
C ALA A 198 11.78 -6.55 21.14
N LEU A 199 11.75 -7.74 20.54
CA LEU A 199 10.95 -8.88 20.97
C LEU A 199 11.67 -9.78 21.99
N GLY A 200 13.00 -9.69 22.08
CA GLY A 200 13.82 -10.50 23.00
C GLY A 200 13.69 -10.11 24.47
N GLY A 201 13.18 -8.91 24.79
CA GLY A 201 13.09 -8.39 26.16
C GLY A 201 11.91 -8.87 27.01
N ALA A 202 10.89 -9.50 26.40
CA ALA A 202 9.62 -9.83 27.07
C ALA A 202 9.37 -11.35 27.24
N GLY A 203 10.28 -12.21 26.77
CA GLY A 203 10.19 -13.66 26.87
C GLY A 203 11.17 -14.24 27.88
N THR A 204 10.72 -15.20 28.71
CA THR A 204 11.51 -15.83 29.78
C THR A 204 12.68 -16.67 29.25
N GLY A 205 13.83 -16.03 29.01
CA GLY A 205 15.10 -16.66 28.72
C GLY A 205 16.25 -15.81 29.24
N ALA A 206 17.06 -16.35 30.15
CA ALA A 206 18.27 -15.68 30.60
C ALA A 206 19.20 -15.44 29.39
N PRO A 207 19.91 -14.29 29.31
CA PRO A 207 20.83 -14.04 28.21
C PRO A 207 21.87 -15.15 28.16
N VAL A 208 21.88 -15.92 27.07
CA VAL A 208 22.93 -16.90 26.82
C VAL A 208 24.18 -16.11 26.48
N PRO A 209 25.24 -16.13 27.32
CA PRO A 209 26.45 -15.39 26.99
C PRO A 209 27.05 -15.97 25.70
N SER A 210 27.14 -15.14 24.66
CA SER A 210 27.90 -15.47 23.46
C SER A 210 29.30 -15.90 23.88
N GLN A 211 29.78 -17.04 23.39
CA GLN A 211 31.04 -17.61 23.84
C GLN A 211 32.20 -16.70 23.43
N ALA A 212 32.75 -15.98 24.42
CA ALA A 212 33.94 -15.19 24.24
C ALA A 212 35.10 -16.06 23.74
N ALA A 213 35.51 -15.84 22.50
CA ALA A 213 36.82 -16.28 22.02
C ALA A 213 37.93 -15.59 22.87
N PRO A 214 39.08 -16.24 23.09
CA PRO A 214 40.10 -15.71 24.00
C PRO A 214 40.67 -14.38 23.50
N ALA A 215 40.90 -13.46 24.44
CA ALA A 215 41.33 -12.10 24.18
C ALA A 215 42.62 -12.02 23.33
N GLY A 216 42.52 -11.33 22.20
CA GLY A 216 43.65 -10.63 21.59
C GLY A 216 43.56 -9.16 21.98
N GLU A 217 44.66 -8.58 22.47
CA GLU A 217 44.71 -7.17 22.85
C GLU A 217 44.64 -6.27 21.59
N GLY A 218 43.44 -5.77 21.32
CA GLY A 218 43.15 -4.73 20.34
C GLY A 218 42.21 -3.70 20.97
N GLU A 219 42.32 -2.44 20.57
CA GLU A 219 41.52 -1.35 21.14
C GLU A 219 40.01 -1.63 20.97
N PRO A 220 39.16 -1.19 21.93
CA PRO A 220 37.71 -1.21 21.75
C PRO A 220 37.35 -0.16 20.69
N GLY A 221 37.41 -0.57 19.42
CA GLY A 221 36.79 0.18 18.35
C GLY A 221 35.30 0.28 18.64
N GLU A 222 34.76 1.49 18.59
CA GLU A 222 33.32 1.77 18.62
C GLU A 222 32.69 1.27 17.32
N GLY A 223 32.64 -0.05 17.15
CA GLY A 223 31.82 -0.71 16.16
C GLY A 223 30.39 -0.70 16.67
N GLU A 224 29.53 0.08 16.03
CA GLU A 224 28.09 -0.11 16.15
C GLU A 224 27.78 -1.55 15.71
N GLU A 225 27.42 -2.40 16.67
CA GLU A 225 27.05 -3.79 16.37
C GLU A 225 25.82 -3.76 15.46
N GLU A 226 25.97 -4.14 14.19
CA GLU A 226 24.89 -4.21 13.21
C GLU A 226 23.81 -5.17 13.74
N ARG A 227 22.75 -4.61 14.33
CA ARG A 227 21.67 -5.37 14.93
C ARG A 227 20.92 -6.11 13.83
N PRO A 228 20.64 -7.41 13.99
CA PRO A 228 19.94 -8.17 12.98
C PRO A 228 18.48 -7.68 12.88
N VAL A 229 18.16 -7.02 11.76
CA VAL A 229 16.79 -6.63 11.41
C VAL A 229 16.14 -7.71 10.55
N ARG A 230 14.86 -7.96 10.80
CA ARG A 230 13.99 -8.73 9.91
C ARG A 230 13.26 -7.77 8.97
N LEU A 231 13.36 -8.01 7.67
CA LEU A 231 12.58 -7.29 6.68
C LEU A 231 11.17 -7.87 6.56
N LEU A 232 10.18 -7.00 6.54
CA LEU A 232 8.76 -7.30 6.40
C LEU A 232 8.18 -6.45 5.27
N MET A 233 7.22 -7.02 4.53
CA MET A 233 6.62 -6.46 3.32
C MET A 233 5.12 -6.29 3.53
N GLY A 234 4.60 -5.08 3.37
CA GLY A 234 3.18 -4.76 3.61
C GLY A 234 2.58 -3.82 2.57
N LEU A 235 1.25 -3.74 2.54
CA LEU A 235 0.53 -2.76 1.71
C LEU A 235 0.36 -1.45 2.48
N ASP A 236 0.58 -0.33 1.81
CA ASP A 236 0.44 1.04 2.33
C ASP A 236 -0.86 1.24 3.12
N ARG A 237 -2.00 0.82 2.56
CA ARG A 237 -3.32 0.95 3.20
C ARG A 237 -3.43 0.25 4.56
N TYR A 238 -2.70 -0.83 4.80
CA TYR A 238 -2.69 -1.53 6.09
C TYR A 238 -1.69 -0.90 7.06
N ALA A 239 -0.52 -0.48 6.57
CA ALA A 239 0.45 0.27 7.37
C ALA A 239 -0.13 1.59 7.90
N LEU A 240 -0.77 2.39 7.05
CA LEU A 240 -1.44 3.64 7.44
C LEU A 240 -2.62 3.40 8.40
N ALA A 241 -3.32 2.27 8.27
CA ALA A 241 -4.40 1.89 9.18
C ALA A 241 -3.85 1.48 10.56
N GLU A 242 -2.73 0.75 10.61
CA GLU A 242 -2.05 0.40 11.85
C GLU A 242 -1.45 1.61 12.56
N GLU A 243 -0.78 2.51 11.83
CA GLU A 243 -0.29 3.77 12.37
C GLU A 243 -1.45 4.58 12.96
N SER A 244 -2.54 4.77 12.19
CA SER A 244 -3.75 5.48 12.65
C SER A 244 -4.40 4.83 13.88
N LEU A 245 -4.34 3.50 13.99
CA LEU A 245 -4.84 2.74 15.14
C LEU A 245 -3.95 2.92 16.37
N ALA A 246 -2.63 2.82 16.22
CA ALA A 246 -1.66 3.03 17.30
C ALA A 246 -1.76 4.47 17.85
N ASP A 247 -1.88 5.45 16.95
CA ASP A 247 -2.08 6.86 17.26
C ASP A 247 -3.42 7.11 17.99
N GLY A 248 -4.48 6.43 17.54
CA GLY A 248 -5.78 6.43 18.19
C GLY A 248 -5.74 5.85 19.60
N LEU A 249 -5.06 4.72 19.77
CA LEU A 249 -4.88 4.04 21.06
C LEU A 249 -4.03 4.88 22.02
N ALA A 250 -2.93 5.47 21.55
CA ALA A 250 -2.10 6.37 22.35
C ALA A 250 -2.90 7.58 22.86
N ARG A 251 -3.72 8.19 21.99
CA ARG A 251 -4.65 9.25 22.40
C ARG A 251 -5.64 8.77 23.46
N VAL A 252 -6.30 7.63 23.28
CA VAL A 252 -7.23 7.07 24.28
C VAL A 252 -6.53 6.80 25.61
N THR A 253 -5.38 6.13 25.59
CA THR A 253 -4.61 5.84 26.81
C THR A 253 -4.20 7.11 27.55
N SER A 254 -3.83 8.18 26.83
CA SER A 254 -3.48 9.47 27.44
C SER A 254 -4.64 10.17 28.18
N THR A 255 -5.89 9.73 27.99
CA THR A 255 -7.07 10.26 28.71
C THR A 255 -7.32 9.59 30.06
N PHE A 256 -6.68 8.47 30.35
CA PHE A 256 -6.77 7.85 31.67
C PHE A 256 -5.91 8.65 32.66
N THR A 257 -6.57 9.27 33.63
CA THR A 257 -5.89 9.78 34.83
C THR A 257 -5.35 8.58 35.61
N PRO A 258 -4.04 8.45 35.88
CA PRO A 258 -3.54 7.43 36.77
C PRO A 258 -4.19 7.62 38.16
N PRO A 259 -4.48 6.53 38.91
CA PRO A 259 -4.95 6.68 40.28
C PRO A 259 -3.95 7.55 41.07
N PRO A 260 -4.42 8.35 42.05
CA PRO A 260 -3.50 9.07 42.92
C PRO A 260 -2.53 8.05 43.50
N GLU A 261 -1.23 8.31 43.36
CA GLU A 261 -0.17 7.49 43.92
C GLU A 261 -0.48 7.35 45.42
N HIS A 262 -0.90 6.15 45.83
CA HIS A 262 -1.12 5.83 47.22
C HIS A 262 0.26 5.88 47.87
N ALA A 263 0.58 7.04 48.46
CA ALA A 263 1.70 7.20 49.35
C ALA A 263 1.67 6.03 50.34
N GLU A 264 2.83 5.41 50.53
CA GLU A 264 3.02 4.14 51.23
C GLU A 264 2.54 4.25 52.69
N ASP A 265 1.26 4.03 52.93
CA ASP A 265 0.72 3.73 54.25
C ASP A 265 0.91 2.23 54.50
N GLU A 266 1.75 1.95 55.50
CA GLU A 266 2.20 0.62 55.89
C GLU A 266 1.04 -0.31 56.31
N GLU A 267 1.24 -1.61 56.10
CA GLU A 267 0.52 -2.72 56.74
C GLU A 267 -1.02 -2.72 56.68
N ASN A 268 -1.57 -3.50 55.74
CA ASN A 268 -2.78 -4.27 56.04
C ASN A 268 -2.71 -5.67 55.42
N GLU A 269 -2.26 -6.64 56.23
CA GLU A 269 -2.50 -8.06 55.96
C GLU A 269 -4.02 -8.34 56.06
N ASP A 270 -4.59 -9.04 55.07
CA ASP A 270 -5.47 -10.23 55.24
C ASP A 270 -6.47 -10.42 54.08
N ALA A 271 -6.07 -11.25 53.11
CA ALA A 271 -6.89 -12.18 52.29
C ALA A 271 -8.07 -11.64 51.41
N PRO A 272 -8.71 -12.51 50.58
CA PRO A 272 -8.26 -13.80 50.02
C PRO A 272 -8.17 -13.76 48.47
N GLY A 273 -7.55 -14.80 47.89
CA GLY A 273 -7.57 -15.00 46.43
C GLY A 273 -8.97 -15.34 45.90
N ALA A 274 -9.27 -14.87 44.69
CA ALA A 274 -10.45 -15.24 43.92
C ALA A 274 -9.98 -15.86 42.60
N ASP A 275 -10.17 -17.17 42.45
CA ASP A 275 -9.97 -17.88 41.19
C ASP A 275 -10.92 -17.34 40.11
N ALA A 276 -10.42 -17.17 38.90
CA ALA A 276 -11.20 -16.80 37.73
C ALA A 276 -11.07 -17.90 36.66
N ASP A 277 -12.02 -18.83 36.67
CA ASP A 277 -12.18 -19.83 35.61
C ASP A 277 -12.34 -19.17 34.24
N ALA A 278 -11.48 -19.55 33.29
CA ALA A 278 -11.61 -19.17 31.89
C ALA A 278 -12.43 -20.23 31.14
N GLU A 279 -13.76 -20.04 31.05
CA GLU A 279 -14.60 -20.86 30.17
C GLU A 279 -14.23 -20.62 28.69
N ALA A 280 -14.03 -21.71 27.95
CA ALA A 280 -13.77 -21.69 26.52
C ALA A 280 -15.08 -21.62 25.72
N ALA A 281 -15.17 -20.67 24.78
CA ALA A 281 -16.26 -20.62 23.80
C ALA A 281 -15.98 -21.59 22.62
N PRO A 282 -16.98 -22.34 22.12
CA PRO A 282 -16.78 -23.40 21.13
C PRO A 282 -16.74 -22.92 19.68
N ASP A 283 -16.14 -23.75 18.81
CA ASP A 283 -16.11 -23.60 17.35
C ASP A 283 -17.50 -23.38 16.72
N ALA A 284 -17.56 -22.45 15.76
CA ALA A 284 -18.73 -22.24 14.90
C ALA A 284 -18.42 -22.68 13.46
N ASP A 285 -18.67 -23.95 13.17
CA ASP A 285 -18.80 -24.45 11.78
C ASP A 285 -20.02 -23.79 11.11
N ALA A 286 -19.83 -23.30 9.89
CA ALA A 286 -20.86 -22.64 9.09
C ALA A 286 -20.73 -23.03 7.61
N GLY A 287 -21.18 -24.23 7.27
CA GLY A 287 -21.21 -24.72 5.90
C GLY A 287 -22.03 -23.86 4.94
N ALA A 288 -21.47 -23.58 3.76
CA ALA A 288 -22.12 -22.79 2.71
C ALA A 288 -23.12 -23.64 1.86
N PRO A 289 -24.33 -23.14 1.57
CA PRO A 289 -25.21 -23.70 0.55
C PRO A 289 -24.88 -23.15 -0.85
N ALA A 290 -25.20 -23.91 -1.90
CA ALA A 290 -24.80 -23.62 -3.28
C ALA A 290 -25.97 -23.49 -4.28
N ALA A 291 -25.62 -23.01 -5.49
CA ALA A 291 -26.39 -23.02 -6.76
C ALA A 291 -27.44 -21.89 -6.98
N PRO A 292 -27.84 -21.55 -8.24
CA PRO A 292 -27.47 -22.19 -9.52
C PRO A 292 -26.96 -21.27 -10.68
N VAL A 293 -26.31 -21.94 -11.63
CA VAL A 293 -26.10 -21.72 -13.09
C VAL A 293 -27.22 -20.88 -13.77
N VAL A 294 -27.05 -20.00 -14.77
CA VAL A 294 -26.14 -19.92 -15.95
C VAL A 294 -25.75 -18.45 -16.20
N ASP A 295 -24.67 -18.14 -16.93
CA ASP A 295 -23.56 -19.02 -17.33
C ASP A 295 -22.24 -18.45 -16.79
N ARG A 296 -21.40 -19.36 -16.34
CA ARG A 296 -20.18 -19.14 -15.57
C ARG A 296 -19.02 -20.01 -16.09
N ALA A 297 -19.28 -20.94 -17.02
CA ALA A 297 -18.49 -22.15 -17.17
C ALA A 297 -16.98 -21.92 -17.41
N ALA A 298 -16.59 -20.96 -18.26
CA ALA A 298 -15.19 -20.65 -18.52
C ALA A 298 -14.50 -19.88 -17.36
N TRP A 299 -15.17 -18.85 -16.84
CA TRP A 299 -14.70 -18.03 -15.71
C TRP A 299 -14.57 -18.85 -14.41
N GLU A 300 -15.37 -19.90 -14.27
CA GLU A 300 -15.44 -20.75 -13.07
C GLU A 300 -14.58 -22.01 -13.19
N ALA A 301 -14.42 -22.56 -14.41
CA ALA A 301 -13.43 -23.60 -14.68
C ALA A 301 -12.00 -23.08 -14.59
N ALA A 302 -11.75 -21.79 -14.84
CA ALA A 302 -10.48 -21.16 -14.52
C ALA A 302 -10.19 -21.17 -13.01
N ALA A 303 -11.23 -21.09 -12.17
CA ALA A 303 -11.09 -20.99 -10.71
C ALA A 303 -10.95 -22.34 -9.97
N SER A 304 -10.79 -23.48 -10.68
CA SER A 304 -10.82 -24.85 -10.11
C SER A 304 -9.53 -25.63 -10.33
#